data_AF-A0A7M1S6Z7-F1
#
_entry.id   AF-A0A7M1S6Z7-F1
#
_cell.length_a   1.000
_cell.length_b   1.000
_cell.length_c   1.000
_cell.angle_alpha   90.00
_cell.angle_beta   90.00
_cell.angle_gamma   90.00
#
_symmetry.space_group_name_H-M   'P 1'
#
loop_
_entity.id
_entity.type
_entity.pdbx_description
1 polymer ?
#
loop_
_entity_poly.entity_id
_entity_poly.type
_entity_poly.pdbx_seq_one_letter_code
_entity_poly.pdbx_strand_id
1 'polypeptide(L)'
;MKKLLTILALSFFVTATMPTTVMAGAKKGQKIFKKKFRKKCGFSGVRFARHHTQSEWEDIYDEGKFKEEAKKICPRLKVDKIKKSWWKHVYEFSYKYASDGVVPKC
;
A
#
# COMPACT_ATOMS: atom_id res chain seq x y z
N MET A 1 35.22 31.18 7.57
CA MET A 1 35.56 30.43 8.80
C MET A 1 34.34 29.67 9.29
N LYS A 2 34.50 28.35 9.43
CA LYS A 2 33.85 27.40 10.36
C LYS A 2 32.32 27.46 10.60
N LYS A 3 31.67 26.39 10.12
CA LYS A 3 30.75 25.50 10.85
C LYS A 3 29.59 26.15 11.60
N LEU A 4 28.41 26.12 10.99
CA LEU A 4 27.13 26.06 11.72
C LEU A 4 26.29 24.91 11.16
N LEU A 5 26.75 23.70 11.48
CA LEU A 5 25.90 22.53 11.59
C LEU A 5 25.24 22.59 12.97
N THR A 6 23.95 22.94 13.02
CA THR A 6 23.16 22.75 14.24
C THR A 6 21.69 22.51 13.88
N ILE A 7 21.39 21.24 13.59
CA ILE A 7 20.23 20.47 14.09
C ILE A 7 18.95 21.30 14.30
N LEU A 8 18.01 21.21 13.36
CA LEU A 8 16.60 21.39 13.67
C LEU A 8 15.90 20.04 13.50
N ALA A 9 15.60 19.41 14.64
CA ALA A 9 14.91 18.15 14.73
C ALA A 9 13.49 18.29 14.13
N LEU A 10 13.27 17.69 12.97
CA LEU A 10 11.94 17.47 12.40
C LEU A 10 11.24 16.38 13.23
N SER A 11 10.70 16.75 14.39
CA SER A 11 9.81 15.86 15.15
C SER A 11 8.44 15.84 14.47
N PHE A 12 8.31 15.04 13.42
CA PHE A 12 7.01 14.75 12.81
C PHE A 12 6.27 13.78 13.75
N PHE A 13 5.48 14.34 14.68
CA PHE A 13 4.53 13.56 15.47
C PHE A 13 3.38 13.16 14.54
N VAL A 14 3.52 12.03 13.85
CA VAL A 14 2.39 11.40 13.14
C VAL A 14 1.45 10.86 14.21
N THR A 15 0.38 11.59 14.50
CA THR A 15 -0.75 11.04 15.23
C THR A 15 -1.34 9.92 14.38
N ALA A 16 -1.05 8.66 14.76
CA ALA A 16 -1.58 7.48 14.09
C ALA A 16 -3.09 7.38 14.33
N THR A 17 -3.89 8.08 13.54
CA THR A 17 -5.33 7.83 13.44
C THR A 17 -5.52 6.50 12.74
N MET A 18 -5.63 5.42 13.53
CA MET A 18 -5.94 4.08 13.03
C MET A 18 -7.37 4.08 12.46
N PRO A 19 -7.59 4.00 11.14
CA PRO A 19 -8.93 3.96 10.60
C PRO A 19 -9.49 2.55 10.87
N THR A 20 -10.50 2.47 11.73
CA THR A 20 -11.15 1.20 12.14
C THR A 20 -12.02 0.58 11.03
N THR A 21 -12.20 1.27 9.91
CA THR A 21 -12.99 0.83 8.74
C THR A 21 -12.26 -0.16 7.81
N VAL A 22 -10.94 -0.32 7.96
CA VAL A 22 -10.08 -1.05 7.00
C VAL A 22 -10.14 -2.59 7.13
N MET A 23 -10.71 -3.12 8.22
CA MET A 23 -10.63 -4.55 8.54
C MET A 23 -11.40 -5.48 7.57
N ALA A 24 -12.59 -5.08 7.11
CA ALA A 24 -13.36 -5.87 6.14
C ALA A 24 -12.77 -5.77 4.72
N GLY A 25 -12.32 -4.56 4.37
CA GLY A 25 -11.63 -4.24 3.13
C GLY A 25 -10.38 -5.07 2.91
N ALA A 26 -9.49 -5.06 3.91
CA ALA A 26 -8.23 -5.79 3.86
C ALA A 26 -8.43 -7.31 3.67
N LYS A 27 -9.40 -7.95 4.34
CA LYS A 27 -9.68 -9.39 4.14
C LYS A 27 -10.12 -9.70 2.70
N LYS A 28 -10.94 -8.84 2.09
CA LYS A 28 -11.33 -8.96 0.67
C LYS A 28 -10.13 -8.70 -0.25
N GLY A 29 -9.33 -7.68 0.04
CA GLY A 29 -8.09 -7.36 -0.66
C GLY A 29 -7.11 -8.53 -0.67
N GLN A 30 -6.90 -9.18 0.47
CA GLN A 30 -6.06 -10.38 0.60
C GLN A 30 -6.51 -11.51 -0.33
N LYS A 31 -7.83 -11.78 -0.41
CA LYS A 31 -8.39 -12.77 -1.34
C LYS A 31 -8.13 -12.39 -2.80
N ILE A 32 -8.23 -11.10 -3.14
CA ILE A 32 -7.94 -10.60 -4.49
C ILE A 32 -6.45 -10.76 -4.82
N PHE A 33 -5.55 -10.38 -3.92
CA PHE A 33 -4.11 -10.59 -4.08
C PHE A 33 -3.79 -12.07 -4.31
N LYS A 34 -4.34 -12.98 -3.50
CA LYS A 34 -4.12 -14.43 -3.66
C LYS A 34 -4.62 -14.96 -5.00
N LYS A 35 -5.81 -14.54 -5.46
CA LYS A 35 -6.43 -15.06 -6.69
C LYS A 35 -5.91 -14.43 -7.98
N LYS A 36 -5.58 -13.13 -7.96
CA LYS A 36 -5.26 -12.33 -9.16
C LYS A 36 -3.77 -11.99 -9.25
N PHE A 37 -3.19 -11.43 -8.19
CA PHE A 37 -1.81 -10.96 -8.19
C PHE A 37 -0.82 -12.11 -8.06
N ARG A 38 -0.96 -12.98 -7.04
CA ARG A 38 -0.01 -14.08 -6.78
C ARG A 38 0.17 -15.00 -7.99
N LYS A 39 -0.91 -15.32 -8.70
CA LYS A 39 -0.86 -16.17 -9.92
C LYS A 39 -0.12 -15.53 -11.10
N LYS A 40 0.01 -14.20 -11.15
CA LYS A 40 0.62 -13.47 -12.27
C LYS A 40 1.99 -12.88 -11.95
N CYS A 41 2.15 -12.44 -10.71
CA CYS A 41 3.29 -11.69 -10.22
C CYS A 41 4.26 -12.55 -9.40
N GLY A 42 3.84 -13.72 -8.93
CA GLY A 42 4.68 -14.64 -8.17
C GLY A 42 4.95 -14.25 -6.71
N PHE A 43 4.50 -13.08 -6.26
CA PHE A 43 4.70 -12.61 -4.88
C PHE A 43 3.41 -12.55 -4.06
N SER A 44 3.56 -12.43 -2.74
CA SER A 44 2.46 -12.26 -1.80
C SER A 44 1.92 -10.83 -1.80
N GLY A 45 0.65 -10.65 -1.42
CA GLY A 45 0.07 -9.30 -1.26
C GLY A 45 0.83 -8.46 -0.24
N VAL A 46 1.41 -9.08 0.80
CA VAL A 46 2.25 -8.38 1.80
C VAL A 46 3.49 -7.79 1.13
N ARG A 47 4.17 -8.55 0.26
CA ARG A 47 5.32 -8.00 -0.48
C ARG A 47 4.91 -6.82 -1.35
N PHE A 48 3.73 -6.88 -1.98
CA PHE A 48 3.17 -5.75 -2.72
C PHE A 48 2.96 -4.53 -1.81
N ALA A 49 2.23 -4.71 -0.71
CA ALA A 49 1.88 -3.64 0.22
C ALA A 49 3.11 -2.92 0.78
N ARG A 50 4.21 -3.64 1.04
CA ARG A 50 5.45 -3.06 1.57
C ARG A 50 6.32 -2.29 0.56
N HIS A 51 5.85 -2.07 -0.67
CA HIS A 51 6.58 -1.20 -1.63
C HIS A 51 6.51 0.27 -1.27
N HIS A 52 5.45 0.68 -0.58
CA HIS A 52 5.17 2.07 -0.21
C HIS A 52 4.70 2.12 1.25
N THR A 53 4.83 3.30 1.86
CA THR A 53 4.26 3.66 3.17
C THR A 53 2.75 3.89 3.08
N GLN A 54 2.08 4.04 4.23
CA GLN A 54 0.66 4.34 4.29
C GLN A 54 0.35 5.65 3.56
N SER A 55 1.12 6.70 3.84
CA SER A 55 0.96 8.02 3.20
C SER A 55 1.21 7.96 1.70
N GLU A 56 2.29 7.31 1.26
CA GLU A 56 2.55 7.15 -0.18
C GLU A 56 1.43 6.37 -0.88
N TRP A 57 0.88 5.33 -0.24
CA TRP A 57 -0.26 4.61 -0.80
C TRP A 57 -1.52 5.46 -0.90
N GLU A 58 -1.77 6.32 0.08
CA GLU A 58 -2.89 7.26 0.10
C GLU A 58 -2.74 8.27 -1.04
N ASP A 59 -1.57 8.92 -1.16
CA ASP A 59 -1.26 9.86 -2.24
C ASP A 59 -1.42 9.21 -3.63
N ILE A 60 -0.84 8.02 -3.84
CA ILE A 60 -0.95 7.27 -5.09
C ILE A 60 -2.40 6.89 -5.42
N TYR A 61 -3.21 6.62 -4.39
CA TYR A 61 -4.62 6.27 -4.57
C TYR A 61 -5.47 7.49 -4.91
N ASP A 62 -5.27 8.61 -4.22
CA ASP A 62 -6.00 9.86 -4.39
C ASP A 62 -5.65 10.54 -5.73
N GLU A 63 -4.41 10.42 -6.19
CA GLU A 63 -4.00 10.83 -7.54
C GLU A 63 -4.58 9.92 -8.65
N GLY A 64 -5.23 8.81 -8.30
CA GLY A 64 -5.78 7.84 -9.24
C GLY A 64 -4.73 6.95 -9.93
N LYS A 65 -3.47 7.03 -9.51
CA LYS A 65 -2.32 6.31 -10.10
C LYS A 65 -2.12 4.89 -9.57
N PHE A 66 -2.91 4.46 -8.59
CA PHE A 66 -2.79 3.14 -7.96
C PHE A 66 -2.72 1.95 -8.95
N LYS A 67 -3.48 2.00 -10.04
CA LYS A 67 -3.46 0.91 -11.05
C LYS A 67 -2.16 0.90 -11.85
N GLU A 68 -1.63 2.06 -12.17
CA GLU A 68 -0.38 2.21 -12.91
C GLU A 68 0.78 1.73 -12.05
N GLU A 69 0.81 2.14 -10.78
CA GLU A 69 1.79 1.66 -9.82
C GLU A 69 1.67 0.14 -9.60
N ALA A 70 0.46 -0.39 -9.49
CA ALA A 70 0.25 -1.83 -9.40
C ALA A 70 0.77 -2.59 -10.63
N LYS A 71 0.70 -2.00 -11.82
CA LYS A 71 1.27 -2.54 -13.06
C LYS A 71 2.78 -2.36 -13.13
N LYS A 72 3.34 -1.29 -12.55
CA LYS A 72 4.79 -1.10 -12.41
C LYS A 72 5.42 -2.16 -11.51
N ILE A 73 4.81 -2.41 -10.35
CA ILE A 73 5.23 -3.47 -9.41
C ILE A 73 4.99 -4.86 -10.00
N CYS A 74 3.91 -5.04 -10.77
CA CYS A 74 3.65 -6.29 -11.48
C CYS A 74 3.30 -6.05 -12.96
N PRO A 75 4.30 -6.03 -13.85
CA PRO A 75 4.07 -5.78 -15.29
C PRO A 75 3.16 -6.81 -15.96
N ARG A 76 3.10 -8.04 -15.41
CA ARG A 76 2.24 -9.13 -15.89
C ARG A 76 0.79 -9.04 -15.40
N LEU A 77 0.47 -8.06 -14.55
CA LEU A 77 -0.87 -7.86 -14.03
C LEU A 77 -1.79 -7.31 -15.12
N LYS A 78 -2.88 -8.02 -15.38
CA LYS A 78 -3.93 -7.55 -16.28
C LYS A 78 -4.90 -6.67 -15.50
N VAL A 79 -4.57 -5.39 -15.36
CA VAL A 79 -5.35 -4.40 -14.59
C VAL A 79 -6.79 -4.29 -15.09
N ASP A 80 -7.01 -4.44 -16.39
CA ASP A 80 -8.33 -4.38 -17.03
C ASP A 80 -9.23 -5.58 -16.66
N LYS A 81 -8.64 -6.69 -16.22
CA LYS A 81 -9.38 -7.88 -15.75
C LYS A 81 -9.79 -7.80 -14.28
N ILE A 82 -9.43 -6.73 -13.58
CA ILE A 82 -9.80 -6.47 -12.18
C ILE A 82 -10.96 -5.47 -12.16
N LYS A 83 -12.09 -5.87 -11.56
CA LYS A 83 -13.28 -5.02 -11.45
C LYS A 83 -12.94 -3.69 -10.77
N LYS A 84 -13.50 -2.58 -11.24
CA LYS A 84 -13.27 -1.23 -10.68
C LYS A 84 -13.53 -1.21 -9.16
N SER A 85 -14.61 -1.84 -8.70
CA SER A 85 -14.99 -1.93 -7.29
C SER A 85 -14.01 -2.71 -6.40
N TRP A 86 -13.18 -3.58 -6.98
CA TRP A 86 -12.21 -4.37 -6.21
C TRP A 86 -10.93 -3.58 -5.89
N TRP A 87 -10.62 -2.55 -6.67
CA TRP A 87 -9.42 -1.74 -6.45
C TRP A 87 -9.42 -1.06 -5.09
N LYS A 88 -10.59 -0.63 -4.58
CA LYS A 88 -10.71 -0.12 -3.21
C LYS A 88 -10.23 -1.14 -2.17
N HIS A 89 -10.59 -2.40 -2.31
CA HIS A 89 -10.15 -3.46 -1.38
C HIS A 89 -8.66 -3.80 -1.51
N VAL A 90 -8.11 -3.68 -2.73
CA VAL A 90 -6.67 -3.87 -2.97
C VAL A 90 -5.89 -2.74 -2.31
N TYR A 91 -6.36 -1.49 -2.44
CA TYR A 91 -5.82 -0.33 -1.75
C TYR A 91 -5.91 -0.48 -0.23
N GLU A 92 -7.10 -0.76 0.33
CA GLU A 92 -7.31 -0.95 1.76
C GLU A 92 -6.37 -2.01 2.37
N PHE A 93 -6.08 -3.09 1.62
CA PHE A 93 -5.08 -4.06 2.03
C PHE A 93 -3.65 -3.50 1.95
N SER A 94 -3.31 -2.78 0.88
CA SER A 94 -1.96 -2.25 0.65
C SER A 94 -1.62 -1.17 1.69
N TYR A 95 -2.55 -0.26 1.94
CA TYR A 95 -2.48 0.74 3.01
C TYR A 95 -2.33 0.09 4.40
N LYS A 96 -3.12 -0.94 4.71
CA LYS A 96 -3.06 -1.58 6.04
C LYS A 96 -1.72 -2.26 6.31
N TYR A 97 -1.17 -2.93 5.30
CA TYR A 97 0.04 -3.75 5.39
C TYR A 97 1.25 -3.06 4.73
N ALA A 98 1.21 -1.73 4.63
CA ALA A 98 2.28 -0.89 4.12
C ALA A 98 3.60 -1.13 4.88
N SER A 99 4.71 -0.56 4.41
CA SER A 99 6.02 -0.74 5.05
C SER A 99 6.05 -0.30 6.52
N ASP A 100 5.33 0.78 6.83
CA ASP A 100 5.10 1.40 8.14
C ASP A 100 3.74 1.00 8.75
N GLY A 101 2.99 0.12 8.08
CA GLY A 101 1.68 -0.35 8.50
C GLY A 101 1.73 -1.50 9.51
N VAL A 102 0.58 -2.16 9.69
CA VAL A 102 0.44 -3.30 10.59
C VAL A 102 1.22 -4.48 10.04
N VAL A 103 2.17 -5.03 10.80
CA VAL A 103 2.82 -6.30 10.43
C VAL A 103 1.78 -7.42 10.52
N PRO A 104 1.51 -8.17 9.43
CA PRO A 104 0.60 -9.30 9.51
C PRO A 104 1.19 -10.34 10.45
N LYS A 105 0.42 -10.77 11.46
CA LYS A 105 0.80 -11.92 12.28
C LYS A 105 0.95 -13.13 11.36
N CYS A 106 2.18 -13.65 11.28
CA CYS A 106 2.56 -14.82 10.50
C CYS A 106 1.85 -16.07 11.00
#